data_AF-A0A3N5ZJ92-F1
#
_entry.id   AF-A0A3N5ZJ92-F1
#
_cell.length_a   1.000
_cell.length_b   1.000
_cell.length_c   1.000
_cell.angle_alpha   90.00
_cell.angle_beta   90.00
_cell.angle_gamma   90.00
#
_symmetry.space_group_name_H-M   'P 1'
#
loop_
_entity.id
_entity.type
_entity.pdbx_description
1 polymer ?
#
loop_
_entity_poly.entity_id
_entity_poly.type
_entity_poly.pdbx_seq_one_letter_code
_entity_poly.pdbx_strand_id
1 'polypeptide(L)'
;MDKNQKPVYEMIRDLLSDSKFENFLKEKNIAEVDRDLKFGHYQKGNDRAGFIVNLKEKNREDVTKIMVDLKQGKPTVHQVYDALYEIGKDCDIKIIIHTDNHNYADYGIPTADSYIVSRLICQLQDRGVDVRLYKYNEKTQNIVNNELYDILGTPKMGESMELPTKEQFMVETFWSVCVDSINECHYDPFHKYSWPFSNTTEGGYIGYDESIMNGEVEVYWDEKGVRYEIIQKNDSDEYMKKMLDHEMEALEKRYGKSAIRFVNVVGRLPRLYIQFSNRPFSWTYSATPKELTDFGSMIHEDVERICSQISEAVEKSMETELTKA
;
A
#
# COMPACT_ATOMS: atom_id res chain seq x y z
N MET A 1 -23.91 -3.33 -11.11
CA MET A 1 -24.18 -4.13 -9.91
C MET A 1 -25.08 -5.28 -10.30
N ASP A 2 -24.62 -6.51 -10.05
CA ASP A 2 -25.48 -7.68 -10.21
C ASP A 2 -26.66 -7.53 -9.25
N LYS A 3 -27.90 -7.62 -9.76
CA LYS A 3 -29.12 -7.34 -8.97
C LYS A 3 -29.38 -8.37 -7.86
N ASN A 4 -28.56 -9.41 -7.78
CA ASN A 4 -28.73 -10.53 -6.87
C ASN A 4 -27.68 -10.59 -5.73
N GLN A 5 -26.78 -9.61 -5.61
CA GLN A 5 -25.79 -9.64 -4.55
C GLN A 5 -26.38 -9.10 -3.23
N LYS A 6 -26.29 -9.89 -2.15
CA LYS A 6 -26.73 -9.43 -0.82
C LYS A 6 -25.88 -8.24 -0.37
N PRO A 7 -26.45 -7.23 0.28
CA PRO A 7 -25.66 -6.19 0.95
C PRO A 7 -24.73 -6.80 2.01
N VAL A 8 -23.51 -6.26 2.13
CA VAL A 8 -22.49 -6.72 3.09
C VAL A 8 -23.00 -6.80 4.53
N TYR A 9 -23.89 -5.88 4.93
CA TYR A 9 -24.51 -5.86 6.26
C TYR A 9 -25.44 -7.06 6.49
N GLU A 10 -26.16 -7.53 5.46
CA GLU A 10 -26.98 -8.73 5.58
C GLU A 10 -26.12 -9.99 5.74
N MET A 11 -24.98 -10.06 5.04
CA MET A 11 -24.02 -11.15 5.20
C MET A 11 -23.45 -11.19 6.62
N ILE A 12 -23.06 -10.03 7.16
CA ILE A 12 -22.64 -9.88 8.56
C ILE A 12 -23.74 -10.36 9.52
N ARG A 13 -24.99 -9.95 9.31
CA ARG A 13 -26.12 -10.38 10.14
C ARG A 13 -26.32 -11.90 10.10
N ASP A 14 -26.17 -12.52 8.94
CA ASP A 14 -26.28 -13.97 8.78
C ASP A 14 -25.13 -14.69 9.52
N LEU A 15 -23.92 -14.10 9.56
CA LEU A 15 -22.78 -14.61 10.32
C LEU A 15 -22.98 -14.49 11.84
N LEU A 16 -23.73 -13.48 12.28
CA LEU A 16 -23.95 -13.12 13.70
C LEU A 16 -25.02 -13.93 14.43
N SER A 17 -25.58 -14.97 13.82
CA SER A 17 -26.38 -15.91 14.62
C SER A 17 -25.44 -16.59 15.63
N ASP A 18 -25.69 -16.42 16.93
CA ASP A 18 -24.77 -16.82 18.01
C ASP A 18 -24.19 -18.22 17.80
N SER A 19 -25.04 -19.20 17.46
CA SER A 19 -24.62 -20.58 17.22
C SER A 19 -23.71 -20.75 16.00
N LYS A 20 -23.91 -19.99 14.91
CA LYS A 20 -23.07 -20.07 13.71
C LYS A 20 -21.70 -19.45 13.97
N PHE A 21 -21.66 -18.31 14.65
CA PHE A 21 -20.41 -17.66 14.99
C PHE A 21 -19.60 -18.49 16.01
N GLU A 22 -20.24 -19.01 17.05
CA GLU A 22 -19.61 -19.92 18.01
C GLU A 22 -19.05 -21.18 17.34
N ASN A 23 -19.82 -21.81 16.44
CA ASN A 23 -19.36 -22.97 15.68
C ASN A 23 -18.17 -22.60 14.80
N PHE A 24 -18.18 -21.45 14.14
CA PHE A 24 -17.06 -20.97 13.35
C PHE A 24 -15.79 -20.79 14.21
N LEU A 25 -15.89 -20.12 15.36
CA LEU A 25 -14.75 -19.93 16.27
C LEU A 25 -14.18 -21.28 16.74
N LYS A 26 -15.05 -22.24 17.04
CA LYS A 26 -14.65 -23.58 17.48
C LYS A 26 -14.01 -24.39 16.35
N GLU A 27 -14.66 -24.47 15.19
CA GLU A 27 -14.18 -25.22 14.01
C GLU A 27 -12.83 -24.71 13.50
N LYS A 28 -12.57 -23.41 13.64
CA LYS A 28 -11.31 -22.78 13.24
C LYS A 28 -10.28 -22.69 14.37
N ASN A 29 -10.52 -23.34 15.50
CA ASN A 29 -9.64 -23.31 16.68
C ASN A 29 -9.24 -21.88 17.07
N ILE A 30 -10.22 -20.97 17.11
CA ILE A 30 -10.03 -19.56 17.51
C ILE A 30 -10.32 -19.41 19.00
N ALA A 31 -11.50 -19.85 19.43
CA ALA A 31 -11.97 -19.74 20.81
C ALA A 31 -13.09 -20.75 21.08
N GLU A 32 -13.16 -21.24 22.33
CA GLU A 32 -14.33 -21.94 22.85
C GLU A 32 -15.13 -21.01 23.76
N VAL A 33 -16.32 -20.60 23.32
CA VAL A 33 -17.16 -19.64 24.04
C VAL A 33 -17.84 -20.31 25.24
N ASP A 34 -17.77 -19.67 26.41
CA ASP A 34 -18.48 -20.11 27.61
C ASP A 34 -19.85 -19.42 27.71
N ARG A 35 -19.90 -18.07 27.74
CA ARG A 35 -21.11 -17.22 27.75
C ARG A 35 -20.82 -15.77 27.30
N ASP A 36 -21.91 -15.01 27.06
CA ASP A 36 -22.01 -13.56 26.87
C ASP A 36 -21.21 -12.96 25.70
N LEU A 37 -21.79 -12.99 24.50
CA LEU A 37 -21.31 -12.25 23.33
C LEU A 37 -21.87 -10.83 23.34
N LYS A 38 -20.99 -9.82 23.42
CA LYS A 38 -21.37 -8.41 23.24
C LYS A 38 -20.85 -7.90 21.91
N PHE A 39 -21.76 -7.62 20.99
CA PHE A 39 -21.42 -7.14 19.65
C PHE A 39 -21.48 -5.62 19.55
N GLY A 40 -20.44 -5.02 18.97
CA GLY A 40 -20.45 -3.67 18.42
C GLY A 40 -20.31 -3.74 16.91
N HIS A 41 -21.28 -3.21 16.16
CA HIS A 41 -21.27 -3.25 14.69
C HIS A 41 -20.69 -1.97 14.09
N TYR A 42 -20.09 -2.08 12.91
CA TYR A 42 -19.68 -0.94 12.11
C TYR A 42 -19.85 -1.22 10.61
N GLN A 43 -19.90 -0.14 9.84
CA GLN A 43 -19.93 -0.16 8.38
C GLN A 43 -18.94 0.88 7.86
N LYS A 44 -18.17 0.52 6.82
CA LYS A 44 -17.21 1.40 6.16
C LYS A 44 -17.44 1.34 4.65
N GLY A 45 -18.10 2.36 4.10
CA GLY A 45 -18.51 2.35 2.69
C GLY A 45 -19.66 1.38 2.40
N ASN A 46 -19.76 0.96 1.14
CA ASN A 46 -20.90 0.15 0.65
C ASN A 46 -20.62 -1.35 0.63
N ASP A 47 -19.36 -1.73 0.64
CA ASP A 47 -18.89 -3.11 0.41
C ASP A 47 -18.16 -3.70 1.62
N ARG A 48 -18.04 -2.97 2.74
CA ARG A 48 -17.35 -3.43 3.93
C ARG A 48 -18.12 -3.13 5.21
N ALA A 49 -18.23 -4.14 6.05
CA ALA A 49 -18.83 -4.06 7.37
C ALA A 49 -18.19 -5.07 8.31
N GLY A 50 -18.36 -4.87 9.60
CA GLY A 50 -17.77 -5.74 10.59
C GLY A 50 -18.43 -5.63 11.94
N PHE A 51 -17.90 -6.40 12.87
CA PHE A 51 -18.28 -6.33 14.26
C PHE A 51 -17.09 -6.62 15.17
N ILE A 52 -17.16 -6.08 16.37
CA ILE A 52 -16.25 -6.40 17.47
C ILE A 52 -17.06 -7.14 18.51
N VAL A 53 -16.52 -8.25 18.99
CA VAL A 53 -17.15 -9.08 20.00
C VAL A 53 -16.21 -9.27 21.17
N ASN A 54 -16.72 -9.02 22.37
CA ASN A 54 -16.07 -9.42 23.61
C ASN A 54 -16.63 -10.78 23.99
N LEU A 55 -15.76 -11.77 24.21
CA LEU A 55 -16.17 -13.11 24.61
C LEU A 55 -15.33 -13.60 25.79
N LYS A 56 -15.95 -14.42 26.63
CA LYS A 56 -15.26 -15.15 27.69
C LYS A 56 -14.96 -16.57 27.21
N GLU A 57 -13.68 -16.89 27.08
CA GLU A 57 -13.25 -18.23 26.70
C GLU A 57 -13.38 -19.21 27.87
N LYS A 58 -13.70 -20.47 27.56
CA LYS A 58 -13.65 -21.54 28.56
C LYS A 58 -12.25 -21.64 29.14
N ASN A 59 -12.17 -21.62 30.46
CA ASN A 59 -10.92 -21.70 31.22
C ASN A 59 -9.99 -20.48 31.12
N ARG A 60 -10.47 -19.33 30.63
CA ARG A 60 -9.75 -18.05 30.78
C ARG A 60 -10.54 -17.10 31.69
N GLU A 61 -9.81 -16.41 32.56
CA GLU A 61 -10.40 -15.35 33.40
C GLU A 61 -10.64 -14.07 32.60
N ASP A 62 -9.73 -13.78 31.67
CA ASP A 62 -9.76 -12.59 30.84
C ASP A 62 -10.80 -12.67 29.70
N VAL A 63 -11.26 -11.50 29.29
CA VAL A 63 -12.16 -11.33 28.15
C VAL A 63 -11.33 -11.15 26.90
N THR A 64 -11.56 -12.01 25.90
CA THR A 64 -10.94 -11.89 24.58
C THR A 64 -11.81 -11.01 23.69
N LYS A 65 -11.20 -10.00 23.08
CA LYS A 65 -11.85 -9.08 22.15
C LYS A 65 -11.47 -9.42 20.72
N ILE A 66 -12.45 -9.83 19.92
CA ILE A 66 -12.26 -10.26 18.53
C ILE A 66 -12.87 -9.23 17.58
N MET A 67 -12.11 -8.79 16.59
CA MET A 67 -12.63 -8.05 15.44
C MET A 67 -12.92 -9.01 14.30
N VAL A 68 -14.08 -8.89 13.67
CA VAL A 68 -14.42 -9.55 12.41
C VAL A 68 -14.75 -8.48 11.37
N ASP A 69 -13.96 -8.43 10.31
CA ASP A 69 -14.08 -7.43 9.25
C ASP A 69 -14.34 -8.11 7.91
N LEU A 70 -15.54 -7.96 7.37
CA LEU A 70 -15.96 -8.56 6.12
C LEU A 70 -16.00 -7.52 5.00
N LYS A 71 -15.35 -7.86 3.88
CA LYS A 71 -15.43 -7.09 2.64
C LYS A 71 -15.98 -7.92 1.49
N GLN A 72 -16.86 -7.34 0.72
CA GLN A 72 -17.33 -7.87 -0.55
C GLN A 72 -16.28 -7.62 -1.64
N GLY A 73 -15.89 -8.67 -2.36
CA GLY A 73 -14.77 -8.60 -3.31
C GLY A 73 -13.48 -9.22 -2.79
N LYS A 74 -12.36 -8.70 -3.28
CA LYS A 74 -11.02 -9.08 -2.82
C LYS A 74 -10.71 -8.50 -1.44
N PRO A 75 -9.87 -9.18 -0.64
CA PRO A 75 -9.38 -8.60 0.61
C PRO A 75 -8.47 -7.40 0.29
N THR A 76 -8.31 -6.47 1.23
CA THR A 76 -7.45 -5.29 1.00
C THR A 76 -6.44 -5.05 2.10
N VAL A 77 -5.32 -4.42 1.74
CA VAL A 77 -4.32 -3.91 2.70
C VAL A 77 -4.96 -2.94 3.70
N HIS A 78 -5.99 -2.20 3.28
CA HIS A 78 -6.73 -1.27 4.15
C HIS A 78 -7.58 -1.98 5.21
N GLN A 79 -8.03 -3.22 4.96
CA GLN A 79 -8.66 -4.03 6.00
C GLN A 79 -7.66 -4.34 7.12
N VAL A 80 -6.44 -4.73 6.74
CA VAL A 80 -5.36 -5.02 7.69
C VAL A 80 -4.91 -3.74 8.42
N TYR A 81 -4.78 -2.63 7.71
CA TYR A 81 -4.46 -1.33 8.31
C TYR A 81 -5.44 -0.96 9.43
N ASP A 82 -6.74 -0.99 9.14
CA ASP A 82 -7.76 -0.65 10.15
C ASP A 82 -7.77 -1.66 11.30
N ALA A 83 -7.46 -2.93 11.03
CA ALA A 83 -7.33 -3.94 12.06
C ALA A 83 -6.20 -3.65 13.04
N LEU A 84 -5.10 -3.05 12.56
CA LEU A 84 -3.92 -2.75 13.39
C LEU A 84 -4.02 -1.40 14.10
N TYR A 85 -4.42 -0.34 13.40
CA TYR A 85 -4.22 1.02 13.89
C TYR A 85 -5.50 1.78 14.21
N GLU A 86 -6.65 1.31 13.74
CA GLU A 86 -7.93 2.03 13.87
C GLU A 86 -8.97 1.18 14.60
N ILE A 87 -9.83 0.48 13.87
CA ILE A 87 -11.00 -0.24 14.37
C ILE A 87 -10.59 -1.40 15.29
N GLY A 88 -9.57 -2.17 14.89
CA GLY A 88 -9.15 -3.38 15.57
C GLY A 88 -7.97 -3.21 16.53
N LYS A 89 -7.49 -1.98 16.74
CA LYS A 89 -6.24 -1.71 17.48
C LYS A 89 -6.23 -2.30 18.90
N ASP A 90 -7.40 -2.30 19.54
CA ASP A 90 -7.60 -2.79 20.91
C ASP A 90 -8.20 -4.20 20.94
N CYS A 91 -8.15 -4.96 19.84
CA CYS A 91 -8.66 -6.33 19.75
C CYS A 91 -7.51 -7.32 19.80
N ASP A 92 -7.66 -8.41 20.55
CA ASP A 92 -6.66 -9.46 20.68
C ASP A 92 -6.53 -10.26 19.39
N ILE A 93 -7.67 -10.61 18.79
CA ILE A 93 -7.76 -11.41 17.55
C ILE A 93 -8.43 -10.58 16.45
N LYS A 94 -7.87 -10.62 15.24
CA LYS A 94 -8.34 -9.86 14.08
C LYS A 94 -8.67 -10.82 12.94
N ILE A 95 -9.94 -10.95 12.59
CA ILE A 95 -10.43 -11.86 11.56
C ILE A 95 -10.80 -11.02 10.33
N ILE A 96 -10.03 -11.17 9.26
CA ILE A 96 -10.29 -10.54 7.97
C ILE A 96 -11.02 -11.55 7.08
N ILE A 97 -12.19 -11.17 6.59
CA ILE A 97 -13.03 -11.99 5.72
C ILE A 97 -13.26 -11.23 4.41
N HIS A 98 -13.19 -11.96 3.29
CA HIS A 98 -13.59 -11.44 2.00
C HIS A 98 -14.51 -12.41 1.26
N THR A 99 -15.32 -11.93 0.31
CA THR A 99 -16.20 -12.81 -0.48
C THR A 99 -15.51 -13.39 -1.71
N ASP A 100 -16.17 -14.32 -2.41
CA ASP A 100 -15.70 -14.93 -3.65
C ASP A 100 -16.10 -14.16 -4.92
N ASN A 101 -17.02 -13.20 -4.79
CA ASN A 101 -17.52 -12.42 -5.90
C ASN A 101 -16.57 -11.30 -6.32
N HIS A 102 -16.70 -10.87 -7.57
CA HIS A 102 -15.97 -9.73 -8.08
C HIS A 102 -16.63 -8.44 -7.59
N ASN A 103 -15.83 -7.50 -7.12
CA ASN A 103 -16.26 -6.13 -6.86
C ASN A 103 -15.53 -5.21 -7.85
N TYR A 104 -16.29 -4.45 -8.64
CA TYR A 104 -15.72 -3.54 -9.63
C TYR A 104 -14.82 -2.46 -9.02
N ALA A 105 -15.04 -2.11 -7.74
CA ALA A 105 -14.19 -1.18 -7.03
C ALA A 105 -12.77 -1.72 -6.78
N ASP A 106 -12.55 -3.03 -6.90
CA ASP A 106 -11.24 -3.67 -6.71
C ASP A 106 -10.45 -3.78 -8.03
N TYR A 107 -11.08 -3.48 -9.17
CA TYR A 107 -10.43 -3.63 -10.47
C TYR A 107 -9.31 -2.61 -10.66
N GLY A 108 -8.11 -3.10 -10.99
CA GLY A 108 -6.92 -2.26 -11.12
C GLY A 108 -6.39 -1.69 -9.80
N ILE A 109 -6.86 -2.20 -8.66
CA ILE A 109 -6.41 -1.74 -7.34
C ILE A 109 -5.40 -2.73 -6.77
N PRO A 110 -4.08 -2.42 -6.77
CA PRO A 110 -3.04 -3.35 -6.32
C PRO A 110 -3.18 -3.68 -4.84
N THR A 111 -3.66 -2.75 -4.01
CA THR A 111 -3.88 -3.01 -2.57
C THR A 111 -5.10 -3.89 -2.29
N ALA A 112 -5.90 -4.22 -3.30
CA ALA A 112 -7.02 -5.16 -3.24
C ALA A 112 -6.63 -6.49 -3.89
N ASP A 113 -5.67 -7.19 -3.30
CA ASP A 113 -5.17 -8.46 -3.83
C ASP A 113 -4.94 -9.52 -2.74
N SER A 114 -5.44 -10.73 -2.99
CA SER A 114 -5.35 -11.84 -2.04
C SER A 114 -3.92 -12.30 -1.78
N TYR A 115 -3.01 -12.26 -2.76
CA TYR A 115 -1.62 -12.68 -2.55
C TYR A 115 -0.91 -11.69 -1.62
N ILE A 116 -1.09 -10.40 -1.88
CA ILE A 116 -0.47 -9.32 -1.10
C ILE A 116 -0.99 -9.32 0.33
N VAL A 117 -2.32 -9.41 0.50
CA VAL A 117 -2.93 -9.43 1.84
C VAL A 117 -2.55 -10.71 2.61
N SER A 118 -2.49 -11.87 1.95
CA SER A 118 -2.04 -13.10 2.60
C SER A 118 -0.60 -12.99 3.09
N ARG A 119 0.30 -12.43 2.27
CA ARG A 119 1.70 -12.20 2.65
C ARG A 119 1.85 -11.22 3.80
N LEU A 120 1.13 -10.10 3.76
CA LEU A 120 1.10 -9.14 4.84
C LEU A 120 0.63 -9.78 6.16
N ILE A 121 -0.42 -10.60 6.11
CA ILE A 121 -0.92 -11.31 7.29
C ILE A 121 0.11 -12.30 7.83
N CYS A 122 0.77 -13.09 6.97
CA CYS A 122 1.87 -13.97 7.39
C CYS A 122 2.98 -13.18 8.10
N GLN A 123 3.40 -12.05 7.52
CA GLN A 123 4.44 -11.21 8.10
C GLN A 123 4.04 -10.62 9.47
N LEU A 124 2.77 -10.27 9.65
CA LEU A 124 2.27 -9.76 10.94
C LEU A 124 2.20 -10.86 12.00
N GLN A 125 1.86 -12.08 11.60
CA GLN A 125 1.84 -13.22 12.51
C GLN A 125 3.23 -13.61 13.00
N ASP A 126 4.27 -13.45 12.16
CA ASP A 126 5.67 -13.61 12.58
C ASP A 126 6.07 -12.66 13.71
N ARG A 127 5.37 -11.53 13.81
CA ARG A 127 5.55 -10.51 14.84
C ARG A 127 4.59 -10.67 16.01
N GLY A 128 3.89 -11.80 16.10
CA GLY A 128 2.97 -12.11 17.19
C GLY A 128 1.60 -11.45 17.09
N VAL A 129 1.21 -10.88 15.94
CA VAL A 129 -0.16 -10.40 15.75
C VAL A 129 -1.08 -11.55 15.38
N ASP A 130 -2.11 -11.82 16.18
CA ASP A 130 -3.17 -12.78 15.81
C ASP A 130 -4.15 -12.15 14.81
N VAL A 131 -3.72 -12.08 13.54
CA VAL A 131 -4.56 -11.72 12.40
C VAL A 131 -4.77 -12.93 11.51
N ARG A 132 -6.01 -13.20 11.09
CA ARG A 132 -6.38 -14.39 10.31
C ARG A 132 -7.16 -13.99 9.06
N LEU A 133 -6.93 -14.70 7.95
CA LEU A 133 -7.60 -14.46 6.68
C LEU A 133 -8.53 -15.62 6.31
N TYR A 134 -9.79 -15.30 6.01
CA TYR A 134 -10.76 -16.28 5.55
C TYR A 134 -11.54 -15.78 4.33
N LYS A 135 -12.17 -16.74 3.66
CA LYS A 135 -13.04 -16.49 2.52
C LYS A 135 -14.47 -16.88 2.86
N TYR A 136 -15.42 -15.99 2.61
CA TYR A 136 -16.85 -16.27 2.70
C TYR A 136 -17.35 -16.76 1.34
N ASN A 137 -17.87 -17.98 1.30
CA ASN A 137 -18.49 -18.54 0.10
C ASN A 137 -19.97 -18.14 0.08
N GLU A 138 -20.35 -17.24 -0.84
CA GLU A 138 -21.71 -16.70 -0.87
C GLU A 138 -22.77 -17.76 -1.24
N LYS A 139 -22.38 -18.81 -2.00
CA LYS A 139 -23.27 -19.90 -2.42
C LYS A 139 -23.60 -20.85 -1.27
N THR A 140 -22.59 -21.26 -0.49
CA THR A 140 -22.76 -22.18 0.64
C THR A 140 -23.02 -21.45 1.95
N GLN A 141 -22.86 -20.13 1.97
CA GLN A 141 -22.96 -19.26 3.15
C GLN A 141 -22.02 -19.68 4.29
N ASN A 142 -20.86 -20.25 3.95
CA ASN A 142 -19.88 -20.76 4.89
C ASN A 142 -18.54 -20.02 4.78
N ILE A 143 -17.83 -19.93 5.90
CA ILE A 143 -16.46 -19.41 5.94
C ILE A 143 -15.49 -20.57 5.74
N VAL A 144 -14.64 -20.44 4.73
CA VAL A 144 -13.60 -21.42 4.39
C VAL A 144 -12.21 -20.79 4.58
N ASN A 145 -11.18 -21.62 4.68
CA ASN A 145 -9.81 -21.12 4.69
C ASN A 145 -9.51 -20.42 3.36
N ASN A 146 -8.66 -19.41 3.42
CA ASN A 146 -8.08 -18.89 2.19
C ASN A 146 -6.97 -19.84 1.74
N GLU A 147 -7.18 -20.54 0.63
CA GLU A 147 -6.25 -21.56 0.11
C GLU A 147 -4.84 -21.01 -0.11
N LEU A 148 -4.71 -19.74 -0.52
CA LEU A 148 -3.41 -19.10 -0.72
C LEU A 148 -2.67 -18.92 0.60
N TYR A 149 -3.39 -18.54 1.64
CA TYR A 149 -2.84 -18.36 2.97
C TYR A 149 -2.29 -19.68 3.55
N ASP A 150 -2.97 -20.80 3.31
CA ASP A 150 -2.52 -22.13 3.74
C ASP A 150 -1.25 -22.60 2.99
N ILE A 151 -1.06 -22.17 1.73
CA ILE A 151 0.11 -22.54 0.89
C ILE A 151 1.38 -21.79 1.31
N LEU A 152 1.26 -20.54 1.74
CA LEU A 152 2.41 -19.68 2.04
C LEU A 152 3.19 -20.11 3.28
N GLY A 153 2.58 -20.96 4.13
CA GLY A 153 3.14 -21.49 5.36
C GLY A 153 3.23 -20.44 6.47
N THR A 154 3.20 -20.89 7.72
CA THR A 154 3.61 -20.05 8.85
C THR A 154 5.13 -19.87 8.79
N PRO A 155 5.64 -18.63 8.64
CA PRO A 155 7.07 -18.41 8.64
C PRO A 155 7.67 -18.79 10.00
N LYS A 156 8.96 -19.14 9.98
CA LYS A 156 9.67 -19.58 11.18
C LYS A 156 9.96 -18.34 12.02
N MET A 157 9.37 -18.27 13.22
CA MET A 157 9.68 -17.25 14.25
C MET A 157 11.20 -17.06 14.36
N GLY A 158 11.68 -15.96 13.80
CA GLY A 158 13.08 -15.56 13.83
C GLY A 158 13.13 -14.13 14.36
N GLU A 159 13.57 -14.01 15.62
CA GLU A 159 13.71 -12.76 16.40
C GLU A 159 12.43 -11.91 16.53
N SER A 160 12.23 -11.34 17.72
CA SER A 160 11.08 -10.48 18.02
C SER A 160 11.19 -9.17 17.21
N MET A 161 10.67 -9.16 15.99
CA MET A 161 10.56 -7.95 15.20
C MET A 161 9.40 -7.09 15.71
N GLU A 162 9.68 -5.81 15.97
CA GLU A 162 8.66 -4.84 16.36
C GLU A 162 7.58 -4.69 15.26
N LEU A 163 6.35 -4.38 15.69
CA LEU A 163 5.28 -4.04 14.76
C LEU A 163 5.62 -2.75 14.02
N PRO A 164 5.31 -2.65 12.72
CA PRO A 164 5.51 -1.42 11.99
C PRO A 164 4.68 -0.30 12.63
N THR A 165 5.19 0.92 12.57
CA THR A 165 4.37 2.10 12.86
C THR A 165 3.34 2.30 11.75
N LYS A 166 2.30 3.09 12.04
CA LYS A 166 1.29 3.52 11.06
C LYS A 166 1.93 4.18 9.82
N GLU A 167 3.01 4.91 10.02
CA GLU A 167 3.77 5.57 8.95
C GLU A 167 4.53 4.55 8.10
N GLN A 168 5.37 3.69 8.70
CA GLN A 168 6.10 2.63 7.97
C GLN A 168 5.16 1.73 7.17
N PHE A 169 4.01 1.39 7.74
CA PHE A 169 3.02 0.58 7.05
C PHE A 169 2.53 1.26 5.77
N MET A 170 2.23 2.56 5.83
CA MET A 170 1.73 3.30 4.67
C MET A 170 2.83 3.64 3.67
N VAL A 171 4.06 3.86 4.13
CA VAL A 171 5.22 4.07 3.26
C VAL A 171 5.43 2.84 2.38
N GLU A 172 5.50 1.67 3.02
CA GLU A 172 5.64 0.39 2.32
C GLU A 172 4.44 0.09 1.42
N THR A 173 3.22 0.36 1.89
CA THR A 173 2.01 0.19 1.08
C THR A 173 2.04 1.07 -0.17
N PHE A 174 2.42 2.33 -0.04
CA PHE A 174 2.38 3.24 -1.17
C PHE A 174 3.47 2.92 -2.20
N TRP A 175 4.74 2.83 -1.78
CA TRP A 175 5.84 2.62 -2.72
C TRP A 175 5.85 1.18 -3.24
N SER A 176 5.87 0.19 -2.34
CA SER A 176 6.09 -1.20 -2.71
C SER A 176 4.85 -1.89 -3.29
N VAL A 177 3.64 -1.34 -3.07
CA VAL A 177 2.40 -1.89 -3.62
C VAL A 177 1.78 -0.97 -4.66
N CYS A 178 1.50 0.29 -4.36
CA CYS A 178 0.86 1.17 -5.35
C CYS A 178 1.80 1.54 -6.50
N VAL A 179 3.00 2.08 -6.21
CA VAL A 179 3.92 2.56 -7.26
C VAL A 179 4.56 1.39 -8.02
N ASP A 180 5.11 0.40 -7.32
CA ASP A 180 5.73 -0.77 -7.96
C ASP A 180 4.76 -1.54 -8.89
N SER A 181 3.46 -1.54 -8.59
CA SER A 181 2.47 -2.24 -9.42
C SER A 181 2.29 -1.69 -10.82
N ILE A 182 2.72 -0.44 -11.05
CA ILE A 182 2.66 0.20 -12.36
C ILE A 182 3.71 -0.42 -13.30
N ASN A 183 4.82 -0.92 -12.74
CA ASN A 183 5.86 -1.59 -13.50
C ASN A 183 5.57 -3.10 -13.59
N GLU A 184 4.58 -3.47 -14.40
CA GLU A 184 4.05 -4.84 -14.48
C GLU A 184 5.11 -5.92 -14.74
N CYS A 185 6.17 -5.63 -15.50
CA CYS A 185 7.20 -6.62 -15.82
C CYS A 185 8.14 -6.95 -14.64
N HIS A 186 8.17 -6.09 -13.61
CA HIS A 186 8.96 -6.27 -12.39
C HIS A 186 8.09 -6.46 -11.14
N TYR A 187 6.77 -6.29 -11.27
CA TYR A 187 5.84 -6.42 -10.15
C TYR A 187 5.49 -7.88 -9.87
N ASP A 188 5.99 -8.40 -8.76
CA ASP A 188 5.58 -9.71 -8.24
C ASP A 188 4.76 -9.57 -6.94
N PRO A 189 3.42 -9.72 -7.00
CA PRO A 189 2.57 -9.63 -5.81
C PRO A 189 2.85 -10.75 -4.79
N PHE A 190 3.46 -11.86 -5.21
CA PHE A 190 3.77 -12.99 -4.34
C PHE A 190 4.93 -12.72 -3.39
N HIS A 191 5.80 -11.76 -3.71
CA HIS A 191 6.96 -11.38 -2.91
C HIS A 191 6.76 -10.07 -2.14
N LYS A 192 5.61 -9.39 -2.28
CA LYS A 192 5.31 -8.21 -1.46
C LYS A 192 5.15 -8.59 0.01
N TYR A 193 5.68 -7.75 0.91
CA TYR A 193 5.76 -8.01 2.35
C TYR A 193 6.58 -9.25 2.75
N SER A 194 7.41 -9.80 1.84
CA SER A 194 8.33 -10.90 2.18
C SER A 194 9.54 -10.44 2.99
N TRP A 195 9.84 -9.15 2.97
CA TRP A 195 10.93 -8.53 3.72
C TRP A 195 10.40 -7.70 4.88
N PRO A 196 11.16 -7.55 5.99
CA PRO A 196 10.82 -6.63 7.06
C PRO A 196 10.53 -5.22 6.52
N PHE A 197 9.50 -4.59 7.07
CA PHE A 197 9.22 -3.17 6.81
C PHE A 197 10.49 -2.34 7.00
N SER A 198 10.74 -1.42 6.09
CA SER A 198 11.89 -0.52 6.18
C SER A 198 11.86 0.28 7.49
N ASN A 199 13.04 0.50 8.07
CA ASN A 199 13.21 1.39 9.23
C ASN A 199 13.18 2.88 8.84
N THR A 200 12.93 3.19 7.57
CA THR A 200 12.90 4.56 7.07
C THR A 200 11.47 5.09 7.11
N THR A 201 11.29 6.25 7.75
CA THR A 201 10.05 7.04 7.63
C THR A 201 10.01 7.80 6.31
N GLU A 202 11.17 8.01 5.70
CA GLU A 202 11.32 8.54 4.36
C GLU A 202 11.23 7.36 3.38
N GLY A 203 10.10 7.27 2.69
CA GLY A 203 9.97 6.44 1.50
C GLY A 203 10.34 7.26 0.28
N GLY A 204 11.17 6.69 -0.58
CA GLY A 204 11.48 7.28 -1.87
C GLY A 204 11.48 6.26 -2.98
N TYR A 205 11.09 6.73 -4.17
CA TYR A 205 11.19 5.98 -5.41
C TYR A 205 12.34 6.54 -6.23
N ILE A 206 13.21 5.67 -6.74
CA ILE A 206 14.31 6.09 -7.61
C ILE A 206 13.94 5.70 -9.04
N GLY A 207 13.65 6.71 -9.84
CA GLY A 207 13.63 6.57 -11.29
C GLY A 207 15.05 6.63 -11.81
N TYR A 208 15.49 5.56 -12.47
CA TYR A 208 16.79 5.54 -13.15
C TYR A 208 16.61 6.03 -14.58
N ASP A 209 17.46 6.98 -14.98
CA ASP A 209 17.69 7.26 -16.39
C ASP A 209 19.05 6.65 -16.77
N GLU A 210 19.01 5.45 -17.36
CA GLU A 210 20.19 4.77 -17.91
C GLU A 210 20.69 5.44 -19.20
N SER A 211 19.95 6.41 -19.76
CA SER A 211 20.44 7.20 -20.88
C SER A 211 21.56 8.15 -20.42
N ILE A 212 22.39 8.49 -21.40
CA ILE A 212 23.55 9.41 -21.53
C ILE A 212 23.98 10.27 -20.30
N MET A 213 23.09 10.70 -19.42
CA MET A 213 23.38 11.49 -18.20
C MET A 213 23.92 10.69 -17.00
N ASN A 214 23.72 9.36 -16.95
CA ASN A 214 23.86 8.59 -15.70
C ASN A 214 23.15 9.30 -14.53
N GLY A 215 21.95 9.83 -14.78
CA GLY A 215 21.20 10.64 -13.83
C GLY A 215 20.23 9.79 -13.00
N GLU A 216 19.85 10.31 -11.84
CA GLU A 216 18.76 9.75 -11.03
C GLU A 216 17.70 10.81 -10.78
N VAL A 217 16.43 10.39 -10.85
CA VAL A 217 15.30 11.13 -10.33
C VAL A 217 14.87 10.45 -9.04
N GLU A 218 15.27 11.02 -7.92
CA GLU A 218 14.84 10.58 -6.61
C GLU A 218 13.53 11.27 -6.24
N VAL A 219 12.52 10.50 -5.88
CA VAL A 219 11.22 11.00 -5.45
C VAL A 219 11.11 10.86 -3.94
N TYR A 220 10.74 11.93 -3.26
CA TYR A 220 10.51 11.97 -1.83
C TYR A 220 9.06 12.36 -1.56
N TRP A 221 8.43 11.73 -0.56
CA TRP A 221 7.12 12.15 -0.08
C TRP A 221 7.09 12.24 1.44
N ASP A 222 6.92 13.47 1.94
CA ASP A 222 6.79 13.77 3.37
C ASP A 222 5.58 14.68 3.64
N GLU A 223 5.50 15.23 4.85
CA GLU A 223 4.44 16.16 5.27
C GLU A 223 4.42 17.48 4.50
N LYS A 224 5.49 17.84 3.78
CA LYS A 224 5.51 19.02 2.89
C LYS A 224 5.03 18.68 1.48
N GLY A 225 4.91 17.40 1.15
CA GLY A 225 4.41 16.90 -0.11
C GLY A 225 5.43 16.10 -0.91
N VAL A 226 5.16 15.93 -2.21
CA VAL A 226 6.00 15.15 -3.12
C VAL A 226 7.02 16.06 -3.79
N ARG A 227 8.29 15.66 -3.71
CA ARG A 227 9.45 16.38 -4.25
C ARG A 227 10.26 15.46 -5.14
N TYR A 228 10.79 16.00 -6.23
CA TYR A 228 11.81 15.33 -7.03
C TYR A 228 13.16 15.98 -6.80
N GLU A 229 14.18 15.16 -6.61
CA GLU A 229 15.58 15.54 -6.66
C GLU A 229 16.21 14.88 -7.86
N ILE A 230 16.56 15.69 -8.85
CA ILE A 230 17.26 15.22 -10.05
C ILE A 230 18.73 15.46 -9.84
N ILE A 231 19.51 14.38 -9.89
CA ILE A 231 20.92 14.36 -9.54
C ILE A 231 21.70 13.84 -10.75
N GLN A 232 22.69 14.62 -11.19
CA GLN A 232 23.71 14.15 -12.11
C GLN A 232 24.77 13.39 -11.31
N LYS A 233 25.17 12.18 -11.73
CA LYS A 233 26.17 11.38 -10.99
C LYS A 233 27.62 11.56 -11.42
N ASN A 234 27.87 12.16 -12.58
CA ASN A 234 29.20 12.27 -13.15
C ASN A 234 29.61 13.74 -13.28
N ASP A 235 30.82 14.08 -12.83
CA ASP A 235 31.37 15.44 -12.89
C ASP A 235 31.86 15.84 -14.30
N SER A 236 31.94 14.88 -15.24
CA SER A 236 32.70 15.07 -16.49
C SER A 236 32.12 16.11 -17.44
N ASP A 237 30.83 16.41 -17.33
CA ASP A 237 30.10 17.16 -18.36
C ASP A 237 29.00 17.99 -17.71
N GLU A 238 28.93 19.30 -17.95
CA GLU A 238 27.88 20.18 -17.40
C GLU A 238 26.46 19.90 -17.98
N TYR A 239 26.09 18.64 -18.21
CA TYR A 239 24.89 18.24 -18.93
C TYR A 239 23.60 18.76 -18.31
N MET A 240 23.45 18.69 -16.98
CA MET A 240 22.25 19.22 -16.32
C MET A 240 22.08 20.72 -16.59
N LYS A 241 23.18 21.48 -16.64
CA LYS A 241 23.12 22.91 -16.95
C LYS A 241 22.73 23.15 -18.40
N LYS A 242 23.34 22.42 -19.35
CA LYS A 242 22.99 22.49 -20.79
C LYS A 242 21.52 22.12 -21.04
N MET A 243 21.03 21.05 -20.40
CA MET A 243 19.63 20.65 -20.48
C MET A 243 18.71 21.76 -19.95
N LEU A 244 19.05 22.35 -18.79
CA LEU A 244 18.23 23.41 -18.20
C LEU A 244 18.22 24.69 -19.03
N ASP A 245 19.28 25.01 -19.79
CA ASP A 245 19.27 26.15 -20.70
C ASP A 245 18.16 26.03 -21.78
N HIS A 246 17.73 24.80 -22.10
CA HIS A 246 16.66 24.54 -23.07
C HIS A 246 15.31 24.28 -22.39
N GLU A 247 15.29 23.54 -21.29
CA GLU A 247 14.06 22.98 -20.72
C GLU A 247 13.51 23.77 -19.53
N MET A 248 14.27 24.72 -18.95
CA MET A 248 13.84 25.43 -17.73
C MET A 248 12.50 26.14 -17.91
N GLU A 249 12.26 26.81 -19.05
CA GLU A 249 10.97 27.48 -19.30
C GLU A 249 9.81 26.49 -19.35
N ALA A 250 10.00 25.34 -19.99
CA ALA A 250 8.98 24.29 -20.07
C ALA A 250 8.68 23.69 -18.69
N LEU A 251 9.72 23.46 -17.88
CA LEU A 251 9.58 22.98 -16.51
C LEU A 251 8.89 24.03 -15.62
N GLU A 252 9.32 25.31 -15.65
CA GLU A 252 8.71 26.40 -14.90
C GLU A 252 7.23 26.59 -15.27
N LYS A 253 6.87 26.38 -16.55
CA LYS A 253 5.48 26.41 -17.00
C LYS A 253 4.66 25.24 -16.47
N ARG A 254 5.25 24.05 -16.36
CA ARG A 254 4.57 22.82 -15.89
C ARG A 254 4.36 22.83 -14.38
N TYR A 255 5.39 23.11 -13.61
CA TYR A 255 5.36 23.01 -12.13
C TYR A 255 5.13 24.36 -11.45
N GLY A 256 5.38 25.46 -12.15
CA GLY A 256 5.40 26.81 -11.58
C GLY A 256 6.81 27.20 -11.15
N LYS A 257 7.18 28.45 -11.42
CA LYS A 257 8.52 29.00 -11.12
C LYS A 257 8.95 28.86 -9.66
N SER A 258 8.01 28.94 -8.72
CA SER A 258 8.31 28.79 -7.28
C SER A 258 8.47 27.33 -6.83
N ALA A 259 8.03 26.37 -7.64
CA ALA A 259 8.16 24.95 -7.37
C ALA A 259 9.52 24.39 -7.81
N ILE A 260 10.31 25.16 -8.56
CA ILE A 260 11.59 24.72 -9.11
C ILE A 260 12.72 25.47 -8.44
N ARG A 261 13.77 24.72 -8.05
CA ARG A 261 15.00 25.28 -7.53
C ARG A 261 16.19 24.53 -8.10
N PHE A 262 16.99 25.23 -8.91
CA PHE A 262 18.28 24.73 -9.37
C PHE A 262 19.39 25.15 -8.41
N VAL A 263 20.26 24.20 -8.04
CA VAL A 263 21.40 24.43 -7.15
C VAL A 263 22.67 23.99 -7.87
N ASN A 264 23.58 24.95 -8.10
CA ASN A 264 24.90 24.72 -8.66
C ASN A 264 25.93 25.40 -7.76
N VAL A 265 26.66 24.61 -6.97
CA VAL A 265 27.62 25.10 -5.97
C VAL A 265 28.97 24.47 -6.27
N VAL A 266 30.04 25.28 -6.24
CA VAL A 266 31.41 24.83 -6.47
C VAL A 266 31.76 23.63 -5.57
N GLY A 267 32.28 22.56 -6.18
CA GLY A 267 32.66 21.33 -5.47
C GLY A 267 31.50 20.38 -5.18
N ARG A 268 30.30 20.62 -5.76
CA ARG A 268 29.16 19.69 -5.72
C ARG A 268 28.53 19.55 -7.10
N LEU A 269 28.01 18.36 -7.39
CA LEU A 269 27.24 18.10 -8.59
C LEU A 269 25.97 18.97 -8.63
N PRO A 270 25.57 19.48 -9.82
CA PRO A 270 24.33 20.21 -9.98
C PRO A 270 23.11 19.38 -9.55
N ARG A 271 22.12 20.04 -8.96
CA ARG A 271 20.86 19.42 -8.53
C ARG A 271 19.67 20.27 -8.93
N LEU A 272 18.63 19.62 -9.44
CA LEU A 272 17.34 20.25 -9.66
C LEU A 272 16.33 19.71 -8.66
N TYR A 273 15.68 20.62 -7.95
CA TYR A 273 14.58 20.31 -7.04
C TYR A 273 13.26 20.73 -7.67
N ILE A 274 12.28 19.84 -7.69
CA ILE A 274 10.91 20.12 -8.19
C ILE A 274 9.90 19.75 -7.11
N GLN A 275 9.05 20.69 -6.69
CA GLN A 275 7.87 20.42 -5.89
C GLN A 275 6.74 19.95 -6.83
N PHE A 276 6.49 18.64 -6.86
CA PHE A 276 5.45 18.06 -7.71
C PHE A 276 4.04 18.30 -7.14
N SER A 277 3.88 18.08 -5.84
CA SER A 277 2.58 18.14 -5.18
C SER A 277 2.73 18.60 -3.75
N ASN A 278 1.83 19.46 -3.25
CA ASN A 278 1.79 19.89 -1.85
C ASN A 278 0.98 18.95 -0.96
N ARG A 279 0.59 17.77 -1.46
CA ARG A 279 -0.23 16.80 -0.73
C ARG A 279 0.62 16.12 0.36
N PRO A 280 0.33 16.32 1.66
CA PRO A 280 1.16 15.76 2.73
C PRO A 280 1.08 14.23 2.76
N PHE A 281 2.13 13.56 3.24
CA PHE A 281 2.14 12.10 3.37
C PHE A 281 1.01 11.60 4.28
N SER A 282 0.66 12.32 5.34
CA SER A 282 -0.46 11.99 6.23
C SER A 282 -1.81 11.82 5.52
N TRP A 283 -1.99 12.36 4.31
CA TRP A 283 -3.18 12.16 3.48
C TRP A 283 -3.42 10.66 3.21
N THR A 284 -2.36 9.86 3.11
CA THR A 284 -2.42 8.41 2.87
C THR A 284 -3.30 7.68 3.90
N TYR A 285 -3.37 8.18 5.14
CA TYR A 285 -4.19 7.58 6.21
C TYR A 285 -5.69 7.70 5.98
N SER A 286 -6.11 8.62 5.11
CA SER A 286 -7.50 8.91 4.80
C SER A 286 -7.88 8.62 3.35
N ALA A 287 -6.88 8.45 2.48
CA ALA A 287 -7.06 8.15 1.07
C ALA A 287 -7.71 6.78 0.87
N THR A 288 -8.57 6.68 -0.13
CA THR A 288 -9.09 5.40 -0.59
C THR A 288 -8.01 4.62 -1.37
N PRO A 289 -8.13 3.29 -1.47
CA PRO A 289 -7.25 2.47 -2.30
C PRO A 289 -7.09 3.00 -3.74
N LYS A 290 -8.19 3.48 -4.32
CA LYS A 290 -8.19 4.05 -5.67
C LYS A 290 -7.39 5.35 -5.72
N GLU A 291 -7.61 6.26 -4.79
CA GLU A 291 -6.89 7.53 -4.75
C GLU A 291 -5.37 7.33 -4.56
N LEU A 292 -4.95 6.38 -3.74
CA LEU A 292 -3.53 6.02 -3.59
C LEU A 292 -2.95 5.49 -4.90
N THR A 293 -3.69 4.60 -5.57
CA THR A 293 -3.26 4.00 -6.84
C THR A 293 -3.15 5.07 -7.93
N ASP A 294 -4.20 5.88 -8.12
CA ASP A 294 -4.21 6.98 -9.09
C ASP A 294 -3.07 7.97 -8.81
N PHE A 295 -2.80 8.30 -7.55
CA PHE A 295 -1.73 9.22 -7.18
C PHE A 295 -0.34 8.62 -7.43
N GLY A 296 -0.15 7.32 -7.17
CA GLY A 296 1.06 6.59 -7.55
C GLY A 296 1.30 6.60 -9.06
N SER A 297 0.25 6.35 -9.86
CA SER A 297 0.30 6.42 -11.33
C SER A 297 0.71 7.81 -11.82
N MET A 298 0.11 8.86 -11.24
CA MET A 298 0.46 10.23 -11.58
C MET A 298 1.93 10.55 -11.30
N ILE A 299 2.49 10.08 -10.17
CA ILE A 299 3.92 10.28 -9.86
C ILE A 299 4.79 9.53 -10.87
N HIS A 300 4.50 8.25 -11.11
CA HIS A 300 5.28 7.41 -12.02
C HIS A 300 5.31 7.99 -13.45
N GLU A 301 4.15 8.31 -14.02
CA GLU A 301 4.05 8.91 -15.36
C GLU A 301 4.78 10.26 -15.45
N ASP A 302 4.77 11.04 -14.37
CA ASP A 302 5.44 12.34 -14.32
C ASP A 302 6.96 12.17 -14.30
N VAL A 303 7.47 11.21 -13.51
CA VAL A 303 8.88 10.82 -13.46
C VAL A 303 9.36 10.30 -14.81
N GLU A 304 8.65 9.36 -15.43
CA GLU A 304 8.99 8.85 -16.78
C GLU A 304 9.07 10.00 -17.79
N ARG A 305 8.10 10.93 -17.74
CA ARG A 305 8.10 12.10 -18.63
C ARG A 305 9.29 13.02 -18.39
N ILE A 306 9.68 13.24 -17.12
CA ILE A 306 10.88 14.01 -16.78
C ILE A 306 12.11 13.31 -17.35
N CYS A 307 12.26 12.00 -17.11
CA CYS A 307 13.39 11.22 -17.63
C CYS A 307 13.47 11.35 -19.16
N SER A 308 12.38 11.09 -19.88
CA SER A 308 12.36 11.24 -21.35
C SER A 308 12.71 12.65 -21.81
N GLN A 309 12.16 13.69 -21.16
CA GLN A 309 12.45 15.09 -21.49
C GLN A 309 13.94 15.41 -21.29
N ILE A 310 14.55 14.87 -20.23
CA ILE A 310 15.98 15.01 -19.95
C ILE A 310 16.80 14.32 -21.04
N SER A 311 16.49 13.07 -21.39
CA SER A 311 17.20 12.32 -22.41
C SER A 311 17.16 13.05 -23.76
N GLU A 312 15.98 13.51 -24.19
CA GLU A 312 15.81 14.25 -25.46
C GLU A 312 16.61 15.57 -25.48
N ALA A 313 16.63 16.32 -24.38
CA ALA A 313 17.35 17.59 -24.31
C ALA A 313 18.87 17.38 -24.39
N VAL A 314 19.37 16.28 -23.82
CA VAL A 314 20.79 15.89 -23.89
C VAL A 314 21.16 15.48 -25.30
N GLU A 315 20.36 14.64 -25.96
CA GLU A 315 20.57 14.24 -27.35
C GLU A 315 20.65 15.46 -28.29
N LYS A 316 19.68 16.39 -28.20
CA LYS A 316 19.67 17.64 -28.98
C LYS A 316 20.91 18.50 -28.74
N SER A 317 21.39 18.55 -27.49
CA SER A 317 22.60 19.29 -27.12
C SER A 317 23.84 18.68 -27.77
N MET A 318 23.96 17.35 -27.79
CA MET A 318 25.09 16.63 -28.40
C MET A 318 25.10 16.76 -29.94
N GLU A 319 23.95 16.64 -30.59
CA GLU A 319 23.84 16.86 -32.05
C GLU A 319 24.28 18.27 -32.44
N THR A 320 23.90 19.27 -31.64
CA THR A 320 24.27 20.67 -31.87
C THR A 320 25.78 20.88 -31.75
N GLU A 321 26.45 20.18 -30.82
CA GLU A 321 27.92 20.26 -30.66
C GLU A 321 28.65 19.56 -31.81
N LEU A 322 28.17 18.39 -32.25
CA LEU A 322 28.74 17.66 -33.38
C LEU A 322 28.61 18.43 -34.71
N THR A 323 27.54 19.19 -34.90
CA THR A 323 27.33 19.99 -36.11
C THR A 323 28.20 21.26 -36.15
N LYS A 324 28.70 21.70 -34.98
CA LYS A 324 29.57 22.89 -34.84
C LYS A 324 31.06 22.57 -34.90
N ALA A 325 31.45 21.30 -34.75
CA ALA A 325 32.83 20.82 -34.77
C ALA A 325 33.32 20.53 -36.21
#